data_AF-A0A946MFT8-F1
#
_entry.id   AF-A0A946MFT8-F1
#
_cell.length_a   1.000
_cell.length_b   1.000
_cell.length_c   1.000
_cell.angle_alpha   90.00
_cell.angle_beta   90.00
_cell.angle_gamma   90.00
#
_symmetry.space_group_name_H-M   'P 1'
#
loop_
_entity.id
_entity.type
_entity.pdbx_description
1 polymer ?
#
loop_
_entity_poly.entity_id
_entity_poly.type
_entity_poly.pdbx_seq_one_letter_code
_entity_poly.pdbx_strand_id
1 'polypeptide(L)'
;ISDLPRIDRQSPRPATAILRNSAFILKLKHHAPMGSGYVIITDHTADQYLAPLRELAEYRQAKIIHVADLGKIYQTDVLSVVRKQFINLKPRYVAIAPRLESYRENMLLGMWELLSTLDDDKYLDAYPGVLLASDAKSFAALIQRSIKFQSITQKQLKPMAISQVPSNQESRSLQKAGILRNVFSTYGLQTPTIAIYTPAADDAPHLSGSQTWNIQMKNKGDFVKKFEPAAATALADASLVVMHGHGSPGMSCSVDIDGILTRSNNQIVLSGSCFAAAPLKTDFPKMTRIPGGYAVTPRQSFSTRYIDRGATVFFGHMRLSSGFPHLYPVLEKWMQGKSVGESYQQLINSLMDMRGFGPGKFVVTEVTPGQRGVPQNTLLYVIIGDPALVPLQPLEKINKR
;
A
#
# COMPACT_ATOMS: atom_id res chain seq x y z
N ILE A 1 -0.99 6.77 20.95
CA ILE A 1 -1.94 6.76 19.79
C ILE A 1 -3.32 7.24 20.18
N SER A 2 -3.72 7.05 21.44
CA SER A 2 -4.86 7.71 22.09
C SER A 2 -4.98 9.20 21.77
N ASP A 3 -3.85 9.86 21.56
CA ASP A 3 -3.78 11.31 21.39
C ASP A 3 -3.95 11.77 19.93
N LEU A 4 -4.03 10.84 18.97
CA LEU A 4 -4.36 11.18 17.58
C LEU A 4 -5.89 11.10 17.38
N PRO A 5 -6.55 12.17 16.90
CA PRO A 5 -7.97 12.12 16.62
C PRO A 5 -8.28 11.10 15.54
N ARG A 6 -9.27 10.25 15.80
CA ARG A 6 -9.85 9.33 14.81
C ARG A 6 -10.98 10.03 14.08
N ILE A 7 -10.90 10.12 12.75
CA ILE A 7 -11.82 10.92 11.93
C ILE A 7 -12.58 10.06 10.90
N ASP A 8 -13.81 10.44 10.63
CA ASP A 8 -14.66 9.98 9.54
C ASP A 8 -15.39 11.20 8.93
N ARG A 9 -16.38 10.98 8.07
CA ARG A 9 -17.20 12.05 7.47
C ARG A 9 -18.01 12.84 8.51
N GLN A 10 -18.42 12.22 9.61
CA GLN A 10 -19.28 12.82 10.64
C GLN A 10 -18.47 13.53 11.73
N SER A 11 -17.17 13.24 11.81
CA SER A 11 -16.26 13.83 12.78
C SER A 11 -16.04 15.32 12.46
N PRO A 12 -15.86 16.19 13.48
CA PRO A 12 -15.47 17.58 13.26
C PRO A 12 -14.23 17.65 12.38
N ARG A 13 -14.25 18.53 11.37
CA ARG A 13 -13.10 18.70 10.48
C ARG A 13 -11.88 19.10 11.32
N PRO A 14 -10.77 18.35 11.30
CA PRO A 14 -9.58 18.73 12.04
C PRO A 14 -9.05 20.08 11.57
N ALA A 15 -8.44 20.83 12.49
CA ALA A 15 -7.78 22.09 12.16
C ALA A 15 -6.79 21.90 10.99
N THR A 16 -6.63 22.92 10.14
CA THR A 16 -5.76 22.86 8.96
C THR A 16 -4.34 22.38 9.29
N ALA A 17 -3.80 22.78 10.44
CA ALA A 17 -2.50 22.31 10.92
C ALA A 17 -2.46 20.79 11.17
N ILE A 18 -3.52 20.20 11.70
CA ILE A 18 -3.64 18.74 11.92
C ILE A 18 -3.70 18.00 10.58
N LEU A 19 -4.49 18.51 9.63
CA LEU A 19 -4.60 17.93 8.29
C LEU A 19 -3.27 18.01 7.52
N ARG A 20 -2.62 19.19 7.53
CA ARG A 20 -1.34 19.41 6.84
C ARG A 20 -0.24 18.50 7.39
N ASN A 21 -0.25 18.24 8.68
CA ASN A 21 0.77 17.44 9.35
C ASN A 21 0.42 15.94 9.41
N SER A 22 -0.71 15.52 8.82
CA SER A 22 -1.21 14.15 8.90
C SER A 22 -1.30 13.63 10.35
N ALA A 23 -1.74 14.49 11.27
CA ALA A 23 -1.84 14.21 12.71
C ALA A 23 -3.22 13.69 13.11
N PHE A 24 -3.74 12.73 12.35
CA PHE A 24 -5.04 12.08 12.59
C PHE A 24 -4.97 10.62 12.14
N ILE A 25 -6.01 9.85 12.44
CA ILE A 25 -6.18 8.47 12.00
C ILE A 25 -7.55 8.34 11.34
N LEU A 26 -7.63 7.70 10.17
CA LEU A 26 -8.92 7.41 9.55
C LEU A 26 -9.65 6.31 10.33
N LYS A 27 -10.93 6.52 10.65
CA LYS A 27 -11.81 5.46 11.14
C LYS A 27 -12.15 4.54 9.97
N LEU A 28 -11.81 3.26 10.13
CA LEU A 28 -12.12 2.25 9.14
C LEU A 28 -13.56 1.78 9.26
N LYS A 29 -14.22 1.64 8.12
CA LYS A 29 -15.58 1.15 7.98
C LYS A 29 -15.56 -0.31 7.60
N HIS A 30 -16.20 -1.12 8.44
CA HIS A 30 -16.45 -2.52 8.13
C HIS A 30 -17.59 -2.65 7.11
N HIS A 31 -17.44 -3.60 6.19
CA HIS A 31 -18.46 -3.99 5.24
C HIS A 31 -18.25 -5.47 4.89
N ALA A 32 -19.33 -6.23 4.81
CA ALA A 32 -19.28 -7.67 4.54
C ALA A 32 -19.13 -7.90 3.03
N PRO A 33 -18.34 -8.88 2.59
CA PRO A 33 -18.26 -9.21 1.18
C PRO A 33 -19.54 -9.92 0.74
N MET A 34 -19.82 -9.90 -0.57
CA MET A 34 -20.99 -10.50 -1.19
C MET A 34 -21.13 -12.00 -0.94
N GLY A 35 -20.02 -12.73 -0.77
CA GLY A 35 -20.07 -14.16 -0.55
C GLY A 35 -18.78 -14.77 -0.02
N SER A 36 -18.54 -16.03 -0.39
CA SER A 36 -17.44 -16.86 0.12
C SER A 36 -16.38 -17.21 -0.93
N GLY A 37 -16.60 -16.89 -2.21
CA GLY A 37 -15.74 -17.34 -3.31
C GLY A 37 -14.38 -16.63 -3.36
N TYR A 38 -13.43 -17.21 -4.09
CA TYR A 38 -12.19 -16.53 -4.48
C TYR A 38 -12.20 -16.37 -6.00
N VAL A 39 -12.01 -15.15 -6.48
CA VAL A 39 -11.95 -14.85 -7.92
C VAL A 39 -10.61 -14.21 -8.26
N ILE A 40 -9.96 -14.71 -9.29
CA ILE A 40 -8.80 -14.08 -9.93
C ILE A 40 -9.31 -13.43 -11.21
N ILE A 41 -9.08 -12.14 -11.40
CA ILE A 41 -9.33 -11.46 -12.67
C ILE A 41 -8.00 -11.05 -13.30
N THR A 42 -7.79 -11.36 -14.58
CA THR A 42 -6.51 -11.12 -15.26
C THR A 42 -6.67 -10.84 -16.75
N ASP A 43 -5.72 -10.09 -17.31
CA ASP A 43 -5.51 -9.90 -18.74
C ASP A 43 -4.16 -10.46 -19.22
N HIS A 44 -3.49 -11.28 -18.40
CA HIS A 44 -2.30 -12.02 -18.84
C HIS A 44 -2.67 -13.10 -19.84
N THR A 45 -1.95 -13.17 -20.96
CA THR A 45 -2.12 -14.20 -22.00
C THR A 45 -0.96 -15.19 -22.07
N ALA A 46 0.21 -14.81 -21.58
CA ALA A 46 1.40 -15.65 -21.63
C ALA A 46 1.41 -16.70 -20.49
N ASP A 47 1.75 -17.94 -20.83
CA ASP A 47 1.73 -19.08 -19.90
C ASP A 47 2.63 -18.88 -18.67
N GLN A 48 3.74 -18.15 -18.82
CA GLN A 48 4.63 -17.81 -17.71
C GLN A 48 3.95 -17.00 -16.58
N TYR A 49 2.81 -16.36 -16.86
CA TYR A 49 1.95 -15.71 -15.84
C TYR A 49 0.72 -16.55 -15.52
N LEU A 50 0.12 -17.20 -16.53
CA LEU A 50 -1.09 -18.00 -16.34
C LEU A 50 -0.85 -19.27 -15.51
N ALA A 51 0.30 -19.95 -15.66
CA ALA A 51 0.60 -21.15 -14.89
C ALA A 51 0.65 -20.87 -13.37
N PRO A 52 1.39 -19.86 -12.87
CA PRO A 52 1.30 -19.45 -11.47
C PRO A 52 -0.12 -19.06 -11.03
N LEU A 53 -0.90 -18.37 -11.87
CA LEU A 53 -2.28 -18.04 -11.51
C LEU A 53 -3.17 -19.29 -11.39
N ARG A 54 -2.96 -20.33 -12.20
CA ARG A 54 -3.64 -21.61 -12.05
C ARG A 54 -3.25 -22.32 -10.75
N GLU A 55 -1.96 -22.29 -10.37
CA GLU A 55 -1.50 -22.82 -9.08
C GLU A 55 -2.16 -22.10 -7.90
N LEU A 56 -2.23 -20.77 -7.94
CA LEU A 56 -2.95 -19.99 -6.91
C LEU A 56 -4.44 -20.34 -6.91
N ALA A 57 -5.03 -20.49 -8.09
CA ALA A 57 -6.45 -20.83 -8.21
C ALA A 57 -6.75 -22.21 -7.64
N GLU A 58 -5.90 -23.21 -7.87
CA GLU A 58 -6.04 -24.53 -7.27
C GLU A 58 -5.94 -24.45 -5.73
N TYR A 59 -4.91 -23.77 -5.22
CA TYR A 59 -4.71 -23.59 -3.78
C TYR A 59 -5.88 -22.87 -3.10
N ARG A 60 -6.44 -21.84 -3.74
CA ARG A 60 -7.54 -21.02 -3.20
C ARG A 60 -8.93 -21.52 -3.60
N GLN A 61 -9.02 -22.60 -4.38
CA GLN A 61 -10.26 -23.05 -5.04
C GLN A 61 -10.95 -21.92 -5.82
N ALA A 62 -10.16 -21.09 -6.49
CA ALA A 62 -10.62 -19.89 -7.17
C ALA A 62 -11.15 -20.16 -8.57
N LYS A 63 -11.96 -19.22 -9.06
CA LYS A 63 -12.27 -19.09 -10.50
C LYS A 63 -11.43 -17.99 -11.12
N ILE A 64 -10.91 -18.25 -12.32
CA ILE A 64 -10.18 -17.25 -13.10
C ILE A 64 -11.13 -16.66 -14.15
N ILE A 65 -11.27 -15.33 -14.12
CA ILE A 65 -11.92 -14.54 -15.17
C ILE A 65 -10.83 -13.92 -16.02
N HIS A 66 -10.82 -14.27 -17.30
CA HIS A 66 -9.92 -13.66 -18.28
C HIS A 66 -10.64 -12.52 -19.01
N VAL A 67 -9.98 -11.37 -19.12
CA VAL A 67 -10.44 -10.22 -19.90
C VAL A 67 -9.36 -9.80 -20.89
N ALA A 68 -9.74 -9.19 -22.01
CA ALA A 68 -8.77 -8.82 -23.05
C ALA A 68 -7.78 -7.71 -22.62
N ASP A 69 -8.24 -6.75 -21.82
CA ASP A 69 -7.45 -5.63 -21.32
C ASP A 69 -8.03 -5.14 -19.99
N LEU A 70 -7.34 -5.43 -18.88
CA LEU A 70 -7.75 -4.96 -17.56
C LEU A 70 -7.67 -3.44 -17.45
N GLY A 71 -6.81 -2.80 -18.23
CA GLY A 71 -6.72 -1.36 -18.36
C GLY A 71 -7.96 -0.69 -18.95
N LYS A 72 -8.95 -1.47 -19.40
CA LYS A 72 -10.25 -1.03 -19.93
C LYS A 72 -11.43 -1.57 -19.13
N ILE A 73 -11.22 -2.13 -17.94
CA ILE A 73 -12.29 -2.72 -17.11
C ILE A 73 -13.44 -1.75 -16.80
N TYR A 74 -13.17 -0.44 -16.86
CA TYR A 74 -14.14 0.62 -16.66
C TYR A 74 -15.08 0.89 -17.85
N GLN A 75 -14.81 0.33 -19.04
CA GLN A 75 -15.67 0.52 -20.20
C GLN A 75 -17.00 -0.21 -19.99
N THR A 76 -18.12 0.44 -20.32
CA THR A 76 -19.48 -0.03 -19.96
C THR A 76 -19.77 -1.45 -20.45
N ASP A 77 -19.37 -1.79 -21.66
CA ASP A 77 -19.52 -3.11 -22.25
C ASP A 77 -18.72 -4.17 -21.47
N VAL A 78 -17.43 -3.91 -21.20
CA VAL A 78 -16.56 -4.79 -20.42
C VAL A 78 -17.06 -4.95 -18.99
N LEU A 79 -17.33 -3.83 -18.31
CA LEU A 79 -17.81 -3.76 -16.94
C LEU A 79 -19.09 -4.57 -16.76
N SER A 80 -20.07 -4.39 -17.66
CA SER A 80 -21.37 -5.07 -17.56
C SER A 80 -21.26 -6.59 -17.66
N VAL A 81 -20.37 -7.10 -18.53
CA VAL A 81 -20.13 -8.53 -18.71
C VAL A 81 -19.43 -9.11 -17.48
N VAL A 82 -18.36 -8.47 -17.02
CA VAL A 82 -17.60 -8.93 -15.85
C VAL A 82 -18.45 -8.89 -14.59
N ARG A 83 -19.24 -7.83 -14.40
CA ARG A 83 -20.15 -7.67 -13.25
C ARG A 83 -21.12 -8.85 -13.12
N LYS A 84 -21.74 -9.29 -14.23
CA LYS A 84 -22.62 -10.47 -14.23
C LYS A 84 -21.90 -11.73 -13.77
N GLN A 85 -20.64 -11.92 -14.18
CA GLN A 85 -19.85 -13.07 -13.73
C GLN A 85 -19.54 -12.97 -12.23
N PHE A 86 -19.18 -11.79 -11.72
CA PHE A 86 -18.91 -11.58 -10.29
C PHE A 86 -20.15 -11.84 -9.43
N ILE A 87 -21.33 -11.33 -9.81
CA ILE A 87 -22.60 -11.58 -9.11
C ILE A 87 -22.88 -13.09 -9.03
N ASN A 88 -22.63 -13.84 -10.10
CA ASN A 88 -22.82 -15.29 -10.10
C ASN A 88 -21.81 -16.03 -9.20
N LEU A 89 -20.57 -15.56 -9.16
CA LEU A 89 -19.48 -16.18 -8.39
C LEU A 89 -19.48 -15.82 -6.90
N LYS A 90 -20.16 -14.73 -6.52
CA LYS A 90 -20.29 -14.24 -5.13
C LYS A 90 -18.94 -14.20 -4.38
N PRO A 91 -17.97 -13.40 -4.86
CA PRO A 91 -16.63 -13.40 -4.31
C PRO A 91 -16.60 -12.87 -2.87
N ARG A 92 -15.84 -13.56 -2.02
CA ARG A 92 -15.23 -13.00 -0.81
C ARG A 92 -13.97 -12.23 -1.17
N TYR A 93 -13.10 -12.85 -1.96
CA TYR A 93 -11.78 -12.33 -2.30
C TYR A 93 -11.65 -12.13 -3.80
N VAL A 94 -11.02 -11.03 -4.20
CA VAL A 94 -10.76 -10.68 -5.60
C VAL A 94 -9.28 -10.35 -5.77
N ALA A 95 -8.56 -11.26 -6.41
CA ALA A 95 -7.18 -11.04 -6.81
C ALA A 95 -7.14 -10.43 -8.21
N ILE A 96 -6.64 -9.20 -8.30
CA ILE A 96 -6.53 -8.43 -9.53
C ILE A 96 -5.10 -8.64 -10.06
N ALA A 97 -4.95 -9.37 -11.16
CA ALA A 97 -3.65 -9.71 -11.74
C ALA A 97 -3.47 -9.06 -13.13
N PRO A 98 -3.16 -7.75 -13.19
CA PRO A 98 -2.99 -7.05 -14.44
C PRO A 98 -1.58 -7.25 -15.00
N ARG A 99 -1.46 -7.20 -16.33
CA ARG A 99 -0.19 -6.88 -16.98
C ARG A 99 0.33 -5.51 -16.53
N LEU A 100 1.64 -5.29 -16.59
CA LEU A 100 2.25 -4.02 -16.22
C LEU A 100 1.70 -2.83 -17.00
N GLU A 101 1.35 -3.04 -18.28
CA GLU A 101 0.79 -2.01 -19.17
C GLU A 101 -0.66 -1.65 -18.79
N SER A 102 -1.36 -2.61 -18.20
CA SER A 102 -2.75 -2.48 -17.74
C SER A 102 -2.84 -1.93 -16.32
N TYR A 103 -1.77 -2.05 -15.52
CA TYR A 103 -1.66 -1.42 -14.21
C TYR A 103 -1.58 0.10 -14.33
N ARG A 104 -2.75 0.75 -14.25
CA ARG A 104 -2.95 2.20 -14.39
C ARG A 104 -4.04 2.68 -13.44
N GLU A 105 -4.13 4.00 -13.21
CA GLU A 105 -5.10 4.56 -12.26
C GLU A 105 -6.56 4.19 -12.62
N ASN A 106 -6.96 4.26 -13.89
CA ASN A 106 -8.34 3.93 -14.26
C ASN A 106 -8.62 2.42 -14.25
N MET A 107 -7.60 1.56 -14.31
CA MET A 107 -7.80 0.13 -14.04
C MET A 107 -8.26 -0.07 -12.60
N LEU A 108 -7.54 0.53 -11.64
CA LEU A 108 -7.89 0.40 -10.23
C LEU A 108 -9.25 1.03 -9.92
N LEU A 109 -9.52 2.22 -10.45
CA LEU A 109 -10.80 2.90 -10.26
C LEU A 109 -11.96 2.16 -10.94
N GLY A 110 -11.71 1.52 -12.09
CA GLY A 110 -12.68 0.64 -12.74
C GLY A 110 -12.96 -0.64 -11.93
N MET A 111 -11.97 -1.15 -11.19
CA MET A 111 -12.21 -2.22 -10.21
C MET A 111 -13.08 -1.75 -9.05
N TRP A 112 -12.94 -0.50 -8.59
CA TRP A 112 -13.86 0.07 -7.59
C TRP A 112 -15.28 0.21 -8.13
N GLU A 113 -15.44 0.64 -9.37
CA GLU A 113 -16.73 0.68 -10.06
C GLU A 113 -17.36 -0.73 -10.15
N LEU A 114 -16.57 -1.75 -10.53
CA LEU A 114 -17.04 -3.12 -10.58
C LEU A 114 -17.49 -3.64 -9.21
N LEU A 115 -16.64 -3.48 -8.19
CA LEU A 115 -16.87 -4.07 -6.88
C LEU A 115 -17.92 -3.33 -6.05
N SER A 116 -18.23 -2.07 -6.36
CA SER A 116 -19.28 -1.29 -5.69
C SER A 116 -20.65 -1.33 -6.37
N THR A 117 -20.78 -2.18 -7.38
CA THR A 117 -22.04 -2.38 -8.11
C THR A 117 -22.45 -3.84 -8.13
N LEU A 118 -21.92 -4.65 -7.21
CA LEU A 118 -22.32 -6.05 -7.11
C LEU A 118 -23.63 -6.18 -6.33
N ASP A 119 -23.88 -5.31 -5.34
CA ASP A 119 -25.20 -5.12 -4.72
C ASP A 119 -25.75 -3.68 -4.83
N ASP A 120 -26.77 -3.35 -4.02
CA ASP A 120 -27.50 -2.08 -4.06
C ASP A 120 -26.84 -0.96 -3.25
N ASP A 121 -25.91 -1.29 -2.35
CA ASP A 121 -25.19 -0.28 -1.59
C ASP A 121 -24.00 0.27 -2.40
N LYS A 122 -23.26 1.21 -1.82
CA LYS A 122 -22.19 1.92 -2.54
C LYS A 122 -20.80 1.41 -2.24
N TYR A 123 -20.64 0.44 -1.34
CA TYR A 123 -19.37 -0.02 -0.81
C TYR A 123 -18.82 -1.16 -1.67
N LEU A 124 -17.53 -1.46 -1.52
CA LEU A 124 -16.91 -2.58 -2.21
C LEU A 124 -17.37 -3.91 -1.60
N ASP A 125 -18.02 -4.75 -2.40
CA ASP A 125 -18.63 -6.02 -1.97
C ASP A 125 -17.67 -7.21 -2.01
N ALA A 126 -16.36 -6.97 -2.03
CA ALA A 126 -15.36 -8.00 -1.94
C ALA A 126 -14.07 -7.47 -1.33
N TYR A 127 -13.20 -8.39 -0.91
CA TYR A 127 -11.87 -8.10 -0.37
C TYR A 127 -10.82 -8.12 -1.50
N PRO A 128 -10.35 -6.96 -1.99
CA PRO A 128 -9.47 -6.88 -3.15
C PRO A 128 -7.99 -7.03 -2.78
N GLY A 129 -7.16 -7.41 -3.74
CA GLY A 129 -5.70 -7.40 -3.64
C GLY A 129 -5.08 -7.45 -5.03
N VAL A 130 -3.94 -6.79 -5.23
CA VAL A 130 -3.29 -6.71 -6.55
C VAL A 130 -2.13 -7.70 -6.63
N LEU A 131 -2.07 -8.54 -7.64
CA LEU A 131 -0.94 -9.41 -7.94
C LEU A 131 -0.14 -8.76 -9.06
N LEU A 132 1.04 -8.21 -8.73
CA LEU A 132 1.87 -7.46 -9.67
C LEU A 132 3.35 -7.63 -9.34
N ALA A 133 4.17 -7.87 -10.35
CA ALA A 133 5.63 -7.87 -10.28
C ALA A 133 6.20 -7.26 -11.56
N SER A 134 7.52 -6.99 -11.62
CA SER A 134 8.11 -6.38 -12.81
C SER A 134 8.32 -7.35 -13.98
N ASP A 135 8.33 -8.65 -13.71
CA ASP A 135 8.55 -9.70 -14.69
C ASP A 135 7.88 -11.02 -14.26
N ALA A 136 7.82 -11.99 -15.18
CA ALA A 136 7.15 -13.27 -14.95
C ALA A 136 7.80 -14.12 -13.87
N LYS A 137 9.13 -14.09 -13.73
CA LYS A 137 9.85 -14.85 -12.70
C LYS A 137 9.52 -14.30 -11.32
N SER A 138 9.57 -12.98 -11.17
CA SER A 138 9.22 -12.26 -9.96
C SER A 138 7.74 -12.46 -9.61
N PHE A 139 6.86 -12.49 -10.62
CA PHE A 139 5.43 -12.78 -10.46
C PHE A 139 5.20 -14.20 -9.95
N ALA A 140 5.76 -15.22 -10.60
CA ALA A 140 5.67 -16.61 -10.15
C ALA A 140 6.20 -16.77 -8.71
N ALA A 141 7.31 -16.09 -8.39
CA ALA A 141 7.85 -16.08 -7.05
C ALA A 141 6.90 -15.43 -6.02
N LEU A 142 6.18 -14.35 -6.37
CA LEU A 142 5.15 -13.75 -5.52
C LEU A 142 4.01 -14.74 -5.23
N ILE A 143 3.55 -15.45 -6.24
CA ILE A 143 2.48 -16.46 -6.08
C ILE A 143 2.95 -17.57 -5.15
N GLN A 144 4.14 -18.11 -5.39
CA GLN A 144 4.72 -19.17 -4.57
C GLN A 144 4.92 -18.74 -3.12
N ARG A 145 5.36 -17.50 -2.88
CA ARG A 145 5.42 -16.93 -1.53
C ARG A 145 4.04 -16.84 -0.90
N SER A 146 3.02 -16.41 -1.65
CA SER A 146 1.64 -16.31 -1.16
C SER A 146 1.07 -17.67 -0.74
N ILE A 147 1.26 -18.72 -1.55
CA ILE A 147 0.79 -20.08 -1.24
C ILE A 147 1.46 -20.63 0.02
N LYS A 148 2.78 -20.40 0.17
CA LYS A 148 3.58 -20.91 1.29
C LYS A 148 3.55 -20.02 2.53
N PHE A 149 2.91 -18.85 2.46
CA PHE A 149 2.96 -17.87 3.53
C PHE A 149 2.23 -18.38 4.77
N GLN A 150 2.87 -18.20 5.92
CA GLN A 150 2.28 -18.42 7.23
C GLN A 150 2.22 -17.09 7.96
N SER A 151 1.09 -16.82 8.62
CA SER A 151 0.91 -15.60 9.42
C SER A 151 2.03 -15.46 10.45
N ILE A 152 2.67 -14.31 10.48
CA ILE A 152 3.78 -14.05 11.40
C ILE A 152 3.22 -13.99 12.83
N THR A 153 3.76 -14.84 13.70
CA THR A 153 3.41 -14.83 15.13
C THR A 153 3.99 -13.59 15.82
N GLN A 154 3.41 -13.17 16.94
CA GLN A 154 3.95 -12.07 17.73
C GLN A 154 5.43 -12.27 18.10
N LYS A 155 5.84 -13.50 18.41
CA LYS A 155 7.24 -13.83 18.77
C LYS A 155 8.21 -13.68 17.60
N GLN A 156 7.74 -13.91 16.37
CA GLN A 156 8.55 -13.79 15.15
C GLN A 156 8.51 -12.38 14.56
N LEU A 157 7.56 -11.56 14.98
CA LEU A 157 7.37 -10.21 14.45
C LEU A 157 8.56 -9.32 14.81
N LYS A 158 9.29 -8.88 13.79
CA LYS A 158 10.39 -7.91 13.88
C LYS A 158 9.97 -6.64 13.13
N PRO A 159 9.29 -5.69 13.81
CA PRO A 159 8.85 -4.46 13.17
C PRO A 159 10.01 -3.48 13.08
N MET A 160 10.09 -2.74 11.97
CA MET A 160 11.10 -1.73 11.74
C MET A 160 10.48 -0.49 11.10
N ALA A 161 10.99 0.69 11.47
CA ALA A 161 10.57 1.96 10.89
C ALA A 161 11.67 2.57 10.01
N ILE A 162 11.29 3.14 8.86
CA ILE A 162 12.14 4.03 8.06
C ILE A 162 11.45 5.38 7.98
N SER A 163 12.12 6.43 8.45
CA SER A 163 11.55 7.77 8.54
C SER A 163 12.44 8.78 7.83
N GLN A 164 11.88 9.46 6.83
CA GLN A 164 12.54 10.59 6.18
C GLN A 164 12.30 11.88 6.97
N VAL A 165 13.35 12.68 7.16
CA VAL A 165 13.29 14.04 7.70
C VAL A 165 13.56 15.03 6.56
N PRO A 166 12.52 15.64 5.95
CA PRO A 166 12.66 16.45 4.76
C PRO A 166 13.36 17.80 4.99
N SER A 167 13.18 18.39 6.16
CA SER A 167 13.74 19.70 6.54
C SER A 167 13.74 19.88 8.07
N ASN A 168 14.43 20.90 8.58
CA ASN A 168 14.43 21.27 10.00
C ASN A 168 13.00 21.53 10.54
N GLN A 169 12.09 22.00 9.69
CA GLN A 169 10.69 22.26 10.05
C GLN A 169 9.77 21.02 9.91
N GLU A 170 10.25 19.92 9.31
CA GLU A 170 9.45 18.74 8.97
C GLU A 170 9.89 17.45 9.69
N SER A 171 10.03 17.51 11.02
CA SER A 171 10.44 16.37 11.85
C SER A 171 9.32 15.35 12.17
N ARG A 172 8.14 15.48 11.55
CA ARG A 172 6.95 14.65 11.91
C ARG A 172 7.11 13.16 11.63
N SER A 173 7.96 12.77 10.69
CA SER A 173 8.29 11.35 10.47
C SER A 173 8.98 10.73 11.68
N LEU A 174 9.72 11.51 12.48
CA LEU A 174 10.34 11.05 13.72
C LEU A 174 9.28 10.80 14.79
N GLN A 175 8.26 11.66 14.88
CA GLN A 175 7.13 11.46 15.79
C GLN A 175 6.34 10.20 15.44
N LYS A 176 6.12 9.94 14.14
CA LYS A 176 5.47 8.70 13.66
C LYS A 176 6.28 7.46 14.06
N ALA A 177 7.61 7.51 13.95
CA ALA A 177 8.47 6.43 14.47
C ALA A 177 8.33 6.27 16.00
N GLY A 178 8.27 7.37 16.75
CA GLY A 178 7.99 7.34 18.19
C GLY A 178 6.63 6.71 18.54
N ILE A 179 5.59 7.03 17.76
CA ILE A 179 4.26 6.41 17.90
C ILE A 179 4.34 4.90 17.67
N LEU A 180 5.01 4.44 16.61
CA LEU A 180 5.16 3.01 16.34
C LEU A 180 5.94 2.30 17.44
N ARG A 181 7.05 2.89 17.92
CA ARG A 181 7.82 2.37 19.06
C ARG A 181 6.93 2.20 20.29
N ASN A 182 6.08 3.19 20.59
CA ASN A 182 5.15 3.11 21.71
C ASN A 182 4.03 2.07 21.48
N VAL A 183 3.50 1.95 20.27
CA VAL A 183 2.47 0.94 19.96
C VAL A 183 3.04 -0.47 20.11
N PHE A 184 4.14 -0.77 19.42
CA PHE A 184 4.75 -2.09 19.44
C PHE A 184 5.29 -2.49 20.81
N SER A 185 5.75 -1.53 21.63
CA SER A 185 6.16 -1.83 23.00
C SER A 185 5.01 -2.33 23.88
N THR A 186 3.76 -1.94 23.61
CA THR A 186 2.59 -2.51 24.32
C THR A 186 2.37 -3.99 24.03
N TYR A 187 3.00 -4.51 22.97
CA TYR A 187 3.03 -5.93 22.59
C TYR A 187 4.38 -6.60 22.91
N GLY A 188 5.28 -5.90 23.61
CA GLY A 188 6.62 -6.41 23.94
C GLY A 188 7.63 -6.37 22.80
N LEU A 189 7.34 -5.62 21.74
CA LEU A 189 8.16 -5.60 20.54
C LEU A 189 9.00 -4.33 20.50
N GLN A 190 10.29 -4.49 20.19
CA GLN A 190 11.16 -3.38 19.84
C GLN A 190 10.89 -2.95 18.40
N THR A 191 11.09 -1.67 18.10
CA THR A 191 11.00 -1.14 16.73
C THR A 191 12.26 -0.38 16.40
N PRO A 192 13.29 -1.05 15.84
CA PRO A 192 14.45 -0.38 15.28
C PRO A 192 14.05 0.66 14.24
N THR A 193 14.81 1.76 14.16
CA THR A 193 14.48 2.89 13.29
C THR A 193 15.67 3.35 12.47
N ILE A 194 15.50 3.45 11.16
CA ILE A 194 16.39 4.24 10.29
C ILE A 194 15.75 5.60 10.07
N ALA A 195 16.44 6.66 10.44
CA ALA A 195 16.07 8.04 10.12
C ALA A 195 16.98 8.57 9.01
N ILE A 196 16.40 9.07 7.92
CA ILE A 196 17.14 9.58 6.76
C ILE A 196 16.87 11.08 6.63
N TYR A 197 17.92 11.88 6.84
CA TYR A 197 17.88 13.33 6.85
C TYR A 197 18.28 13.85 5.48
N THR A 198 17.45 14.71 4.87
CA THR A 198 17.86 15.41 3.65
C THR A 198 18.89 16.50 3.99
N PRO A 199 19.57 17.11 2.99
CA PRO A 199 20.48 18.22 3.27
C PRO A 199 19.83 19.44 3.92
N ALA A 200 18.50 19.59 3.81
CA ALA A 200 17.76 20.71 4.44
C ALA A 200 17.35 20.42 5.90
N ALA A 201 17.74 19.26 6.44
CA ALA A 201 17.43 18.77 7.78
C ALA A 201 18.69 18.70 8.67
N ASP A 202 19.65 19.58 8.44
CA ASP A 202 20.97 19.63 9.09
C ASP A 202 20.95 19.99 10.58
N ASP A 203 19.90 20.67 11.03
CA ASP A 203 19.64 21.04 12.43
C ASP A 203 18.39 20.33 12.99
N ALA A 204 17.90 19.30 12.29
CA ALA A 204 16.75 18.53 12.75
C ALA A 204 17.16 17.58 13.90
N PRO A 205 16.26 17.31 14.85
CA PRO A 205 16.60 16.44 15.98
C PRO A 205 16.96 15.02 15.51
N HIS A 206 18.04 14.49 16.07
CA HIS A 206 18.45 13.10 15.85
C HIS A 206 17.72 12.16 16.80
N LEU A 207 17.35 10.98 16.29
CA LEU A 207 16.83 9.93 17.16
C LEU A 207 17.99 9.32 17.97
N SER A 208 17.71 8.99 19.23
CA SER A 208 18.65 8.30 20.12
C SER A 208 18.23 6.84 20.36
N GLY A 209 19.23 6.00 20.69
CA GLY A 209 19.05 4.58 21.03
C GLY A 209 20.00 3.66 20.27
N SER A 210 20.26 2.48 20.82
CA SER A 210 21.19 1.49 20.26
C SER A 210 20.69 0.81 18.97
N GLN A 211 19.40 0.88 18.68
CA GLN A 211 18.77 0.37 17.45
C GLN A 211 18.22 1.51 16.60
N THR A 212 19.02 2.55 16.46
CA THR A 212 18.65 3.75 15.71
C THR A 212 19.83 4.18 14.86
N TRP A 213 19.55 4.41 13.58
CA TRP A 213 20.55 4.80 12.59
C TRP A 213 20.12 6.09 11.92
N ASN A 214 20.92 7.15 12.08
CA ASN A 214 20.67 8.46 11.48
C ASN A 214 21.58 8.60 10.25
N ILE A 215 20.98 8.67 9.06
CA ILE A 215 21.70 8.76 7.78
C ILE A 215 21.50 10.17 7.23
N GLN A 216 22.60 10.91 7.08
CA GLN A 216 22.59 12.22 6.45
C GLN A 216 22.83 12.09 4.94
N MET A 217 21.87 12.55 4.13
CA MET A 217 22.08 12.69 2.69
C MET A 217 22.99 13.88 2.41
N LYS A 218 23.92 13.71 1.45
CA LYS A 218 24.84 14.78 1.02
C LYS A 218 24.15 15.81 0.13
N ASN A 219 23.42 15.35 -0.90
CA ASN A 219 22.73 16.22 -1.84
C ASN A 219 21.25 15.83 -1.97
N LYS A 220 20.42 16.79 -2.40
CA LYS A 220 19.01 16.53 -2.69
C LYS A 220 18.91 15.67 -3.94
N GLY A 221 18.23 14.52 -3.83
CA GLY A 221 18.09 13.56 -4.93
C GLY A 221 19.10 12.41 -4.90
N ASP A 222 20.17 12.53 -4.10
CA ASP A 222 21.13 11.45 -3.84
C ASP A 222 20.58 10.50 -2.76
N PHE A 223 19.49 9.82 -3.11
CA PHE A 223 18.77 8.91 -2.21
C PHE A 223 19.65 7.74 -1.76
N VAL A 224 19.32 7.16 -0.62
CA VAL A 224 20.07 6.06 0.00
C VAL A 224 19.99 4.81 -0.87
N LYS A 225 21.16 4.37 -1.34
CA LYS A 225 21.35 3.14 -2.13
C LYS A 225 22.06 2.03 -1.37
N LYS A 226 22.68 2.36 -0.24
CA LYS A 226 23.40 1.42 0.62
C LYS A 226 23.20 1.83 2.07
N PHE A 227 22.91 0.86 2.91
CA PHE A 227 22.85 1.02 4.34
C PHE A 227 24.17 0.55 4.96
N GLU A 228 24.56 1.16 6.06
CA GLU A 228 25.64 0.63 6.88
C GLU A 228 25.32 -0.80 7.38
N PRO A 229 26.32 -1.65 7.67
CA PRO A 229 26.11 -3.08 7.90
C PRO A 229 25.07 -3.42 8.99
N ALA A 230 25.07 -2.68 10.10
CA ALA A 230 24.13 -2.89 11.20
C ALA A 230 22.68 -2.59 10.78
N ALA A 231 22.46 -1.43 10.14
CA ALA A 231 21.15 -1.04 9.61
C ALA A 231 20.68 -1.99 8.50
N ALA A 232 21.58 -2.42 7.62
CA ALA A 232 21.28 -3.38 6.55
C ALA A 232 20.85 -4.74 7.13
N THR A 233 21.53 -5.21 8.17
CA THR A 233 21.19 -6.47 8.84
C THR A 233 19.82 -6.38 9.53
N ALA A 234 19.57 -5.30 10.27
CA ALA A 234 18.27 -5.07 10.89
C ALA A 234 17.14 -5.00 9.86
N LEU A 235 17.38 -4.35 8.71
CA LEU A 235 16.43 -4.30 7.61
C LEU A 235 16.23 -5.64 6.92
N ALA A 236 17.27 -6.48 6.78
CA ALA A 236 17.15 -7.82 6.22
C ALA A 236 16.34 -8.77 7.12
N ASP A 237 16.50 -8.59 8.44
CA ASP A 237 15.84 -9.39 9.48
C ASP A 237 14.42 -8.94 9.78
N ALA A 238 14.05 -7.71 9.40
CA ALA A 238 12.71 -7.19 9.62
C ALA A 238 11.67 -8.05 8.88
N SER A 239 10.59 -8.41 9.56
CA SER A 239 9.44 -9.08 8.96
C SER A 239 8.36 -8.06 8.56
N LEU A 240 8.37 -6.89 9.20
CA LEU A 240 7.47 -5.78 8.95
C LEU A 240 8.28 -4.48 8.83
N VAL A 241 8.17 -3.79 7.69
CA VAL A 241 8.82 -2.50 7.44
C VAL A 241 7.76 -1.42 7.24
N VAL A 242 7.81 -0.37 8.07
CA VAL A 242 6.88 0.76 8.00
C VAL A 242 7.63 2.03 7.63
N MET A 243 7.28 2.64 6.50
CA MET A 243 8.00 3.77 5.93
C MET A 243 7.18 5.07 5.97
N HIS A 244 7.79 6.18 6.38
CA HIS A 244 7.16 7.50 6.45
C HIS A 244 8.04 8.57 5.82
N GLY A 245 7.47 9.33 4.89
CA GLY A 245 8.19 10.38 4.19
C GLY A 245 7.54 10.75 2.87
N HIS A 246 8.26 11.52 2.07
CA HIS A 246 7.96 11.75 0.67
C HIS A 246 8.39 10.57 -0.19
N GLY A 247 7.84 10.52 -1.40
CA GLY A 247 8.19 9.47 -2.37
C GLY A 247 7.89 9.95 -3.76
N SER A 248 8.69 9.48 -4.70
CA SER A 248 8.55 9.70 -6.14
C SER A 248 8.62 8.32 -6.83
N PRO A 249 8.30 8.20 -8.12
CA PRO A 249 8.63 6.94 -8.81
C PRO A 249 10.11 6.58 -8.60
N GLY A 250 10.36 5.32 -8.27
CA GLY A 250 11.71 4.82 -7.95
C GLY A 250 12.28 5.20 -6.57
N MET A 251 11.53 5.89 -5.70
CA MET A 251 12.01 6.27 -4.36
C MET A 251 10.88 6.35 -3.33
N SER A 252 11.12 5.82 -2.13
CA SER A 252 10.24 6.03 -0.99
C SER A 252 11.05 6.40 0.25
N CYS A 253 10.66 7.49 0.90
CA CYS A 253 11.23 7.95 2.17
C CYS A 253 12.75 8.09 2.12
N SER A 254 13.27 8.70 1.05
CA SER A 254 14.71 8.84 0.72
C SER A 254 15.47 7.54 0.47
N VAL A 255 14.81 6.39 0.37
CA VAL A 255 15.40 5.13 -0.09
C VAL A 255 15.16 4.99 -1.58
N ASP A 256 16.24 4.81 -2.36
CA ASP A 256 16.13 4.53 -3.79
C ASP A 256 15.75 3.06 -4.02
N ILE A 257 15.15 2.73 -5.17
CA ILE A 257 14.94 1.33 -5.59
C ILE A 257 16.22 0.49 -5.64
N ASP A 258 17.38 1.11 -5.85
CA ASP A 258 18.68 0.44 -5.80
C ASP A 258 19.14 0.16 -4.36
N GLY A 259 18.56 0.84 -3.36
CA GLY A 259 18.79 0.60 -1.94
C GLY A 259 17.96 -0.53 -1.34
N ILE A 260 16.97 -1.05 -2.08
CA ILE A 260 16.17 -2.20 -1.64
C ILE A 260 17.07 -3.43 -1.62
N LEU A 261 17.14 -4.09 -0.44
CA LEU A 261 17.99 -5.26 -0.24
C LEU A 261 17.63 -6.37 -1.23
N THR A 262 18.63 -7.17 -1.62
CA THR A 262 18.45 -8.19 -2.66
C THR A 262 17.56 -9.36 -2.24
N ARG A 263 17.31 -9.51 -0.93
CA ARG A 263 16.39 -10.47 -0.33
C ARG A 263 15.60 -9.79 0.80
N SER A 264 14.31 -9.59 0.55
CA SER A 264 13.34 -9.09 1.52
C SER A 264 12.61 -10.20 2.27
N ASN A 265 13.00 -11.47 2.12
CA ASN A 265 12.61 -12.62 2.97
C ASN A 265 11.14 -12.64 3.46
N ASN A 266 10.15 -12.53 2.57
CA ASN A 266 8.71 -12.51 2.90
C ASN A 266 8.26 -11.29 3.72
N GLN A 267 8.96 -10.17 3.62
CA GLN A 267 8.59 -8.92 4.27
C GLN A 267 7.19 -8.47 3.92
N ILE A 268 6.53 -7.92 4.94
CA ILE A 268 5.35 -7.06 4.80
C ILE A 268 5.84 -5.62 4.85
N VAL A 269 5.51 -4.84 3.83
CA VAL A 269 5.96 -3.45 3.71
C VAL A 269 4.75 -2.52 3.67
N LEU A 270 4.73 -1.50 4.52
CA LEU A 270 3.79 -0.39 4.39
C LEU A 270 4.54 0.91 4.11
N SER A 271 4.35 1.46 2.92
CA SER A 271 4.90 2.74 2.53
C SER A 271 3.85 3.84 2.58
N GLY A 272 4.04 4.79 3.50
CA GLY A 272 3.22 5.97 3.66
C GLY A 272 3.62 7.13 2.74
N SER A 273 4.34 6.87 1.64
CA SER A 273 4.84 7.91 0.74
C SER A 273 4.02 8.02 -0.54
N CYS A 274 4.10 9.18 -1.20
CA CYS A 274 3.58 9.35 -2.55
C CYS A 274 4.33 8.43 -3.54
N PHE A 275 3.66 8.02 -4.62
CA PHE A 275 4.22 7.28 -5.77
C PHE A 275 4.95 5.97 -5.45
N ALA A 276 4.82 5.44 -4.23
CA ALA A 276 5.44 4.17 -3.85
C ALA A 276 4.97 3.01 -4.75
N ALA A 277 3.71 3.07 -5.23
CA ALA A 277 3.11 2.09 -6.12
C ALA A 277 2.75 2.67 -7.49
N ALA A 278 3.51 3.66 -7.97
CA ALA A 278 3.22 4.35 -9.22
C ALA A 278 3.15 3.41 -10.44
N PRO A 279 2.17 3.59 -11.33
CA PRO A 279 2.15 2.89 -12.61
C PRO A 279 3.24 3.44 -13.55
N LEU A 280 3.65 2.65 -14.55
CA LEU A 280 4.58 3.11 -15.58
C LEU A 280 3.91 4.13 -16.53
N LYS A 281 2.60 3.96 -16.75
CA LYS A 281 1.77 4.85 -17.57
C LYS A 281 0.65 5.43 -16.71
N THR A 282 0.45 6.74 -16.81
CA THR A 282 -0.57 7.47 -16.05
C THR A 282 -1.79 7.75 -16.93
N ASP A 283 -2.98 7.48 -16.41
CA ASP A 283 -4.25 7.96 -17.00
C ASP A 283 -4.58 9.39 -16.54
N PHE A 284 -3.93 9.84 -15.47
CA PHE A 284 -4.16 11.15 -14.86
C PHE A 284 -3.25 12.24 -15.47
N PRO A 285 -3.55 13.55 -15.27
CA PRO A 285 -2.71 14.64 -15.72
C PRO A 285 -1.25 14.47 -15.29
N LYS A 286 -0.32 14.74 -16.21
CA LYS A 286 1.12 14.66 -15.93
C LYS A 286 1.50 15.62 -14.80
N MET A 287 2.26 15.11 -13.84
CA MET A 287 2.88 15.92 -12.79
C MET A 287 4.38 16.02 -13.07
N THR A 288 4.96 17.21 -12.96
CA THR A 288 6.41 17.42 -13.13
C THR A 288 7.15 17.48 -11.80
N ARG A 289 6.45 17.89 -10.72
CA ARG A 289 6.98 17.96 -9.36
C ARG A 289 5.96 17.46 -8.34
N ILE A 290 6.47 16.96 -7.22
CA ILE A 290 5.68 16.46 -6.08
C ILE A 290 6.02 17.21 -4.78
N PRO A 291 5.23 17.03 -3.69
CA PRO A 291 5.62 17.49 -2.36
C PRO A 291 7.06 17.08 -2.00
N GLY A 292 7.81 17.97 -1.35
CA GLY A 292 9.27 17.85 -1.16
C GLY A 292 10.10 18.39 -2.33
N GLY A 293 9.46 18.77 -3.44
CA GLY A 293 10.09 19.39 -4.60
C GLY A 293 10.92 18.43 -5.45
N TYR A 294 10.63 17.13 -5.39
CA TYR A 294 11.27 16.13 -6.24
C TYR A 294 10.65 16.12 -7.64
N ALA A 295 11.48 15.84 -8.65
CA ALA A 295 11.02 15.63 -10.01
C ALA A 295 10.27 14.30 -10.15
N VAL A 296 9.25 14.27 -11.00
CA VAL A 296 8.56 13.04 -11.37
C VAL A 296 9.15 12.54 -12.69
N THR A 297 9.98 11.51 -12.61
CA THR A 297 10.53 10.83 -13.78
C THR A 297 9.99 9.40 -13.86
N PRO A 298 9.69 8.87 -15.06
CA PRO A 298 9.32 7.47 -15.20
C PRO A 298 10.46 6.57 -14.72
N ARG A 299 10.18 5.78 -13.69
CA ARG A 299 11.08 4.76 -13.13
C ARG A 299 10.23 3.56 -12.71
N GLN A 300 10.86 2.40 -12.58
CA GLN A 300 10.23 1.25 -11.92
C GLN A 300 9.62 1.70 -10.57
N SER A 301 8.39 1.26 -10.29
CA SER A 301 7.75 1.57 -9.01
C SER A 301 8.55 0.99 -7.85
N PHE A 302 8.54 1.69 -6.71
CA PHE A 302 9.22 1.21 -5.51
C PHE A 302 8.61 -0.10 -5.01
N SER A 303 7.29 -0.24 -5.13
CA SER A 303 6.52 -1.42 -4.74
C SER A 303 6.90 -2.68 -5.53
N THR A 304 6.93 -2.61 -6.87
CA THR A 304 7.28 -3.76 -7.71
C THR A 304 8.72 -4.19 -7.46
N ARG A 305 9.64 -3.24 -7.25
CA ARG A 305 11.01 -3.59 -6.86
C ARG A 305 11.07 -4.36 -5.54
N TYR A 306 10.30 -3.97 -4.51
CA TYR A 306 10.22 -4.74 -3.26
C TYR A 306 9.68 -6.16 -3.48
N ILE A 307 8.63 -6.30 -4.30
CA ILE A 307 8.07 -7.60 -4.66
C ILE A 307 9.09 -8.47 -5.39
N ASP A 308 9.81 -7.92 -6.37
CA ASP A 308 10.85 -8.65 -7.10
C ASP A 308 11.99 -9.11 -6.18
N ARG A 309 12.26 -8.34 -5.12
CA ARG A 309 13.26 -8.66 -4.10
C ARG A 309 12.73 -9.56 -2.98
N GLY A 310 11.48 -10.02 -3.04
CA GLY A 310 10.97 -11.06 -2.16
C GLY A 310 10.03 -10.60 -1.05
N ALA A 311 9.52 -9.37 -1.09
CA ALA A 311 8.38 -8.98 -0.26
C ALA A 311 7.13 -9.80 -0.66
N THR A 312 6.29 -10.12 0.32
CA THR A 312 5.03 -10.85 0.10
C THR A 312 3.84 -9.90 0.01
N VAL A 313 3.88 -8.80 0.77
CA VAL A 313 2.83 -7.78 0.77
C VAL A 313 3.46 -6.40 0.74
N PHE A 314 2.93 -5.51 -0.11
CA PHE A 314 3.32 -4.11 -0.17
C PHE A 314 2.08 -3.20 -0.17
N PHE A 315 1.94 -2.37 0.84
CA PHE A 315 0.97 -1.26 0.88
C PHE A 315 1.63 0.02 0.38
N GLY A 316 0.97 0.72 -0.55
CA GLY A 316 1.46 1.99 -1.08
C GLY A 316 0.37 2.81 -1.75
N HIS A 317 0.80 3.81 -2.51
CA HIS A 317 -0.10 4.70 -3.24
C HIS A 317 0.45 4.98 -4.65
N MET A 318 -0.43 5.00 -5.65
CA MET A 318 -0.03 5.21 -7.06
C MET A 318 0.43 6.65 -7.32
N ARG A 319 -0.14 7.61 -6.58
CA ARG A 319 0.12 9.06 -6.74
C ARG A 319 0.34 9.78 -5.41
N LEU A 320 -0.49 10.74 -5.02
CA LEU A 320 -0.31 11.53 -3.80
C LEU A 320 -0.92 10.86 -2.57
N SER A 321 -0.08 10.44 -1.64
CA SER A 321 -0.49 9.77 -0.39
C SER A 321 -0.74 10.76 0.74
N SER A 322 -1.72 10.46 1.59
CA SER A 322 -1.91 11.15 2.89
C SER A 322 -0.99 10.57 3.99
N GLY A 323 -0.37 9.43 3.72
CA GLY A 323 0.62 8.77 4.56
C GLY A 323 0.03 8.08 5.78
N PHE A 324 0.65 8.34 6.94
CA PHE A 324 0.37 7.65 8.21
C PHE A 324 -1.12 7.55 8.60
N PRO A 325 -1.99 8.57 8.39
CA PRO A 325 -3.40 8.50 8.76
C PRO A 325 -4.19 7.38 8.09
N HIS A 326 -3.75 6.94 6.90
CA HIS A 326 -4.40 5.88 6.14
C HIS A 326 -3.61 4.57 6.24
N LEU A 327 -2.28 4.66 6.39
CA LEU A 327 -1.40 3.51 6.60
C LEU A 327 -1.64 2.85 7.97
N TYR A 328 -1.62 3.62 9.05
CA TYR A 328 -1.70 3.08 10.40
C TYR A 328 -3.00 2.28 10.65
N PRO A 329 -4.20 2.74 10.24
CA PRO A 329 -5.40 1.92 10.37
C PRO A 329 -5.31 0.56 9.65
N VAL A 330 -4.62 0.47 8.50
CA VAL A 330 -4.40 -0.81 7.81
C VAL A 330 -3.47 -1.70 8.64
N LEU A 331 -2.36 -1.16 9.14
CA LEU A 331 -1.46 -1.89 10.05
C LEU A 331 -2.22 -2.39 11.29
N GLU A 332 -3.07 -1.55 11.87
CA GLU A 332 -3.89 -1.90 13.03
C GLU A 332 -4.83 -3.08 12.73
N LYS A 333 -5.41 -3.15 11.53
CA LYS A 333 -6.22 -4.31 11.11
C LYS A 333 -5.38 -5.57 10.95
N TRP A 334 -4.18 -5.47 10.40
CA TRP A 334 -3.27 -6.61 10.32
C TRP A 334 -2.85 -7.11 11.69
N MET A 335 -2.57 -6.20 12.64
CA MET A 335 -2.30 -6.55 14.04
C MET A 335 -3.50 -7.21 14.74
N GLN A 336 -4.72 -7.03 14.22
CA GLN A 336 -5.94 -7.73 14.67
C GLN A 336 -6.16 -9.08 13.95
N GLY A 337 -5.21 -9.52 13.13
CA GLY A 337 -5.33 -10.76 12.35
C GLY A 337 -6.28 -10.67 11.15
N LYS A 338 -6.58 -9.46 10.66
CA LYS A 338 -7.38 -9.30 9.44
C LYS A 338 -6.55 -9.55 8.18
N SER A 339 -7.22 -10.03 7.13
CA SER A 339 -6.55 -10.28 5.87
C SER A 339 -6.13 -8.99 5.16
N VAL A 340 -5.23 -9.12 4.19
CA VAL A 340 -4.82 -8.07 3.27
C VAL A 340 -6.04 -7.40 2.65
N GLY A 341 -6.91 -8.18 2.01
CA GLY A 341 -8.05 -7.65 1.28
C GLY A 341 -9.15 -7.08 2.16
N GLU A 342 -9.40 -7.66 3.34
CA GLU A 342 -10.37 -7.10 4.29
C GLU A 342 -9.92 -5.71 4.74
N SER A 343 -8.64 -5.56 5.10
CA SER A 343 -8.08 -4.28 5.54
C SER A 343 -8.07 -3.25 4.40
N TYR A 344 -7.83 -3.70 3.17
CA TYR A 344 -7.85 -2.86 1.99
C TYR A 344 -9.27 -2.35 1.66
N GLN A 345 -10.27 -3.24 1.65
CA GLN A 345 -11.67 -2.88 1.44
C GLN A 345 -12.13 -1.85 2.48
N GLN A 346 -11.85 -2.09 3.76
CA GLN A 346 -12.24 -1.16 4.82
C GLN A 346 -11.62 0.22 4.64
N LEU A 347 -10.35 0.30 4.19
CA LEU A 347 -9.72 1.57 3.84
C LEU A 347 -10.46 2.28 2.72
N ILE A 348 -10.70 1.61 1.60
CA ILE A 348 -11.31 2.24 0.42
C ILE A 348 -12.75 2.66 0.71
N ASN A 349 -13.56 1.82 1.36
CA ASN A 349 -14.93 2.17 1.78
C ASN A 349 -14.98 3.40 2.69
N SER A 350 -14.01 3.53 3.60
CA SER A 350 -13.91 4.71 4.48
C SER A 350 -13.57 5.98 3.72
N LEU A 351 -12.71 5.88 2.70
CA LEU A 351 -12.33 7.00 1.84
C LEU A 351 -13.49 7.40 0.92
N MET A 352 -14.25 6.42 0.43
CA MET A 352 -15.47 6.66 -0.32
C MET A 352 -16.49 7.44 0.51
N ASP A 353 -16.72 7.04 1.76
CA ASP A 353 -17.59 7.77 2.67
C ASP A 353 -17.07 9.17 2.98
N MET A 354 -15.80 9.28 3.37
CA MET A 354 -15.17 10.56 3.70
C MET A 354 -15.25 11.57 2.55
N ARG A 355 -15.19 11.10 1.31
CA ARG A 355 -15.14 11.95 0.10
C ARG A 355 -16.45 12.02 -0.68
N GLY A 356 -17.44 11.20 -0.32
CA GLY A 356 -18.72 11.14 -1.02
C GLY A 356 -18.64 10.48 -2.39
N PHE A 357 -17.73 9.52 -2.58
CA PHE A 357 -17.74 8.68 -3.79
C PHE A 357 -18.84 7.62 -3.71
N GLY A 358 -19.30 7.22 -4.89
CA GLY A 358 -20.19 6.09 -5.13
C GLY A 358 -20.11 5.70 -6.61
N PRO A 359 -20.84 4.65 -7.01
CA PRO A 359 -20.89 4.17 -8.39
C PRO A 359 -21.13 5.29 -9.41
N GLY A 360 -20.50 5.16 -10.58
CA GLY A 360 -20.52 6.11 -11.69
C GLY A 360 -19.56 7.29 -11.54
N LYS A 361 -18.80 7.39 -10.44
CA LYS A 361 -17.94 8.55 -10.13
C LYS A 361 -16.47 8.20 -9.89
N PHE A 362 -16.09 6.93 -10.04
CA PHE A 362 -14.73 6.49 -9.76
C PHE A 362 -13.76 6.80 -10.89
N VAL A 363 -14.17 6.65 -12.14
CA VAL A 363 -13.27 6.67 -13.30
C VAL A 363 -13.02 8.10 -13.77
N VAL A 364 -11.79 8.40 -14.19
CA VAL A 364 -11.43 9.71 -14.75
C VAL A 364 -11.48 9.63 -16.26
N THR A 365 -12.56 10.13 -16.87
CA THR A 365 -12.77 10.12 -18.32
C THR A 365 -12.31 11.40 -19.00
N GLU A 366 -12.30 12.52 -18.28
CA GLU A 366 -11.86 13.83 -18.77
C GLU A 366 -10.67 14.32 -17.97
N VAL A 367 -9.58 14.61 -18.68
CA VAL A 367 -8.37 15.22 -18.12
C VAL A 367 -8.32 16.64 -18.66
N THR A 368 -8.81 17.62 -17.90
CA THR A 368 -8.68 19.01 -18.31
C THR A 368 -7.21 19.44 -18.20
N PRO A 369 -6.60 19.99 -19.28
CA PRO A 369 -5.25 20.56 -19.20
C PRO A 369 -5.16 21.59 -18.08
N GLY A 370 -4.20 21.42 -17.16
CA GLY A 370 -3.99 22.32 -16.02
C GLY A 370 -4.80 22.00 -14.75
N GLN A 371 -5.66 20.97 -14.76
CA GLN A 371 -6.35 20.51 -13.55
C GLN A 371 -5.33 19.98 -12.51
N ARG A 372 -5.13 20.75 -11.43
CA ARG A 372 -4.18 20.40 -10.37
C ARG A 372 -4.71 19.36 -9.38
N GLY A 373 -6.03 19.16 -9.32
CA GLY A 373 -6.68 18.26 -8.36
C GLY A 373 -7.58 17.25 -9.05
N VAL A 374 -7.25 15.96 -8.91
CA VAL A 374 -8.12 14.85 -9.31
C VAL A 374 -8.65 14.21 -8.03
N PRO A 375 -9.93 14.42 -7.64
CA PRO A 375 -10.48 13.92 -6.39
C PRO A 375 -10.25 12.41 -6.18
N GLN A 376 -10.33 11.64 -7.25
CA GLN A 376 -10.13 10.18 -7.32
C GLN A 376 -8.74 9.75 -6.84
N ASN A 377 -7.75 10.66 -6.80
CA ASN A 377 -6.41 10.38 -6.25
C ASN A 377 -6.51 9.76 -4.85
N THR A 378 -7.48 10.18 -4.04
CA THR A 378 -7.65 9.66 -2.67
C THR A 378 -7.98 8.17 -2.62
N LEU A 379 -8.42 7.55 -3.73
CA LEU A 379 -8.78 6.13 -3.82
C LEU A 379 -7.67 5.28 -4.48
N LEU A 380 -6.49 5.86 -4.70
CA LEU A 380 -5.35 5.20 -5.38
C LEU A 380 -4.35 4.57 -4.40
N TYR A 381 -4.81 4.22 -3.20
CA TYR A 381 -4.07 3.28 -2.35
C TYR A 381 -4.09 1.92 -3.00
N VAL A 382 -2.99 1.17 -2.91
CA VAL A 382 -2.84 -0.18 -3.44
C VAL A 382 -2.21 -1.08 -2.41
N ILE A 383 -2.72 -2.30 -2.29
CA ILE A 383 -2.02 -3.39 -1.63
C ILE A 383 -1.67 -4.45 -2.65
N ILE A 384 -0.37 -4.63 -2.90
CA ILE A 384 0.17 -5.69 -3.75
C ILE A 384 0.39 -6.91 -2.86
N GLY A 385 -0.25 -8.03 -3.20
CA GLY A 385 -0.26 -9.28 -2.45
C GLY A 385 -1.59 -10.01 -2.60
N ASP A 386 -1.61 -11.30 -2.27
CA ASP A 386 -2.84 -12.10 -2.26
C ASP A 386 -3.83 -11.56 -1.19
N PRO A 387 -5.08 -11.22 -1.58
CA PRO A 387 -6.07 -10.63 -0.68
C PRO A 387 -6.50 -11.50 0.50
N ALA A 388 -6.37 -12.82 0.37
CA ALA A 388 -6.72 -13.78 1.42
C ALA A 388 -5.58 -14.00 2.43
N LEU A 389 -4.37 -13.46 2.18
CA LEU A 389 -3.28 -13.54 3.14
C LEU A 389 -3.64 -12.82 4.44
N VAL A 390 -3.37 -13.47 5.56
CA VAL A 390 -3.42 -12.87 6.90
C VAL A 390 -1.98 -12.60 7.33
N PRO A 391 -1.51 -11.34 7.27
CA PRO A 391 -0.07 -11.06 7.41
C PRO A 391 0.48 -11.40 8.80
N LEU A 392 -0.28 -11.10 9.85
CA LEU A 392 0.08 -11.31 11.24
C LEU A 392 -0.98 -12.15 11.93
N GLN A 393 -0.58 -13.00 12.88
CA GLN A 393 -1.54 -13.46 13.88
C GLN A 393 -2.01 -12.27 14.74
N PRO A 394 -3.22 -12.31 15.32
CA PRO A 394 -3.66 -11.29 16.25
C PRO A 394 -2.63 -11.07 17.36
N LEU A 395 -2.24 -9.82 17.57
CA LEU A 395 -1.28 -9.48 18.61
C LEU A 395 -2.00 -9.27 19.95
N GLU A 396 -1.38 -9.75 21.02
CA GLU A 396 -1.86 -9.66 22.39
C GLU A 396 -0.99 -8.68 23.18
N LYS A 397 -1.65 -7.71 23.83
CA LYS A 397 -0.95 -6.74 24.66
C LYS A 397 -0.34 -7.44 25.87
N ILE A 398 0.85 -6.99 26.28
CA ILE A 398 1.43 -7.43 27.53
C ILE A 398 0.61 -6.82 28.67
N ASN A 399 0.03 -7.68 29.51
CA ASN A 399 -0.55 -7.26 30.78
C ASN A 399 0.58 -6.72 31.66
N LYS A 400 0.64 -5.40 31.84
CA LYS A 400 1.46 -4.80 32.90
C LYS A 400 0.77 -5.16 34.22
N ARG A 401 1.25 -6.22 34.89
CA ARG A 401 0.97 -6.44 36.30
C ARG A 401 1.77 -5.46 37.14
#